data_AF-A0A0F9AUR1-F1
#
_entry.id   AF-A0A0F9AUR1-F1
#
_cell.length_a   1.000
_cell.length_b   1.000
_cell.length_c   1.000
_cell.angle_alpha   90.00
_cell.angle_beta   90.00
_cell.angle_gamma   90.00
#
_symmetry.space_group_name_H-M   'P 1'
#
loop_
_entity.id
_entity.type
_entity.pdbx_description
1 polymer ?
#
loop_
_entity_poly.entity_id
_entity_poly.type
_entity_poly.pdbx_seq_one_letter_code
_entity_poly.pdbx_strand_id
1 'polypeptide(L)'
;MLEHQLYNVEQTLRLDSEWVPFLEPWHCVGLYADAFGSETSWPQDDYPWSEPCIEDISQVYKLKPDLAGESPLMEMVSALIGEQCGLKRFTDG
;
A
#
# COMPACT_ATOMS: atom_id res chain seq x y z
N MET A 1 -8.71 9.99 2.83
CA MET A 1 -9.12 8.83 3.66
C MET A 1 -7.93 7.95 4.06
N LEU A 2 -7.11 7.52 3.09
CA LEU A 2 -5.88 6.76 3.33
C LEU A 2 -4.88 7.47 4.27
N GLU A 3 -4.60 8.75 4.04
CA GLU A 3 -3.68 9.54 4.89
C GLU A 3 -4.10 9.56 6.36
N HIS A 4 -5.40 9.69 6.65
CA HIS A 4 -5.90 9.61 8.02
C HIS A 4 -5.72 8.23 8.64
N GLN A 5 -5.84 7.15 7.87
CA GLN A 5 -5.55 5.81 8.39
C GLN A 5 -4.07 5.61 8.65
N LEU A 6 -3.20 6.06 7.74
CA LEU A 6 -1.75 6.00 7.95
C LEU A 6 -1.33 6.81 9.18
N TYR A 7 -1.90 8.01 9.36
CA TYR A 7 -1.70 8.79 10.57
C TYR A 7 -2.15 8.05 11.83
N ASN A 8 -3.34 7.43 11.83
CA ASN A 8 -3.84 6.67 12.97
C ASN A 8 -2.99 5.43 13.28
N VAL A 9 -2.50 4.73 12.25
CA VAL A 9 -1.58 3.61 12.40
C VAL A 9 -0.29 4.11 13.06
N GLU A 10 0.30 5.19 12.56
CA GLU A 10 1.50 5.80 13.14
C GLU A 10 1.30 6.20 14.61
N GLN A 11 0.18 6.85 14.95
CA GLN A 11 -0.11 7.22 16.34
C GLN A 11 -0.31 5.99 17.24
N THR A 12 -0.95 4.93 16.72
CA THR A 12 -1.18 3.70 17.47
C THR A 12 0.14 2.97 17.74
N LEU A 13 1.06 2.93 16.78
CA LEU A 13 2.38 2.31 16.93
C LEU A 13 3.27 3.02 17.96
N ARG A 14 3.01 4.31 18.24
CA ARG A 14 3.71 5.08 19.29
C ARG A 14 3.21 4.76 20.70
N LEU A 15 2.07 4.08 20.84
CA LEU A 15 1.52 3.68 22.13
C LEU A 15 2.02 2.29 22.51
N ASP A 16 2.38 2.11 23.77
CA ASP A 16 2.64 0.77 24.34
C ASP A 16 1.31 0.06 24.57
N SER A 17 0.79 -0.53 23.49
CA SER A 17 -0.54 -1.12 23.39
C SER A 17 -0.45 -2.50 22.76
N GLU A 18 -1.27 -3.43 23.23
CA GLU A 18 -1.45 -4.75 22.59
C GLU A 18 -2.32 -4.68 21.32
N TRP A 19 -2.91 -3.52 21.03
CA TRP A 19 -3.72 -3.31 19.84
C TRP A 19 -2.83 -3.21 18.59
N VAL A 20 -2.93 -4.20 17.70
CA VAL A 20 -2.21 -4.19 16.43
C VAL A 20 -2.92 -3.24 15.46
N PRO A 21 -2.28 -2.15 15.03
CA PRO A 21 -2.88 -1.27 14.04
C PRO A 21 -2.93 -1.97 12.69
N PHE A 22 -3.98 -1.68 11.92
CA PHE A 22 -4.21 -2.27 10.62
C PHE A 22 -4.68 -1.21 9.63
N LEU A 23 -4.33 -1.39 8.37
CA LEU A 23 -4.99 -0.70 7.27
C LEU A 23 -6.34 -1.39 7.03
N GLU A 24 -7.38 -0.60 6.82
CA GLU A 24 -8.67 -1.21 6.50
C GLU A 24 -8.57 -2.05 5.22
N PRO A 25 -9.30 -3.18 5.13
CA PRO A 25 -9.15 -4.13 4.04
C PRO A 25 -9.30 -3.51 2.64
N TRP A 26 -10.17 -2.50 2.48
CA TRP A 26 -10.34 -1.82 1.20
C TRP A 26 -9.11 -0.99 0.80
N HIS A 27 -8.32 -0.50 1.76
CA HIS A 27 -7.05 0.18 1.48
C HIS A 27 -6.00 -0.82 0.99
N CYS A 28 -6.03 -2.05 1.51
CA CYS A 28 -5.14 -3.13 1.09
C CYS A 28 -5.43 -3.62 -0.34
N VAL A 29 -6.68 -3.57 -0.82
CA VAL A 29 -7.01 -3.98 -2.19
C VAL A 29 -6.35 -3.07 -3.22
N GLY A 30 -6.36 -1.75 -2.98
CA GLY A 30 -5.69 -0.78 -3.84
C GLY A 30 -4.16 -0.94 -3.87
N LEU A 31 -3.53 -1.34 -2.75
CA LEU A 31 -2.10 -1.67 -2.72
C LEU A 31 -1.73 -2.81 -3.68
N TYR A 32 -2.53 -3.88 -3.72
CA TYR A 32 -2.27 -4.97 -4.64
C TYR A 32 -2.46 -4.54 -6.10
N ALA A 33 -3.50 -3.76 -6.40
CA ALA A 33 -3.74 -3.26 -7.74
C ALA A 33 -2.57 -2.36 -8.21
N ASP A 34 -2.14 -1.43 -7.36
CA ASP A 34 -1.05 -0.50 -7.63
C ASP A 34 0.28 -1.21 -7.85
N ALA A 35 0.59 -2.24 -7.05
CA ALA A 35 1.77 -3.08 -7.26
C ALA A 35 1.79 -3.75 -8.66
N PHE A 36 0.62 -4.02 -9.26
CA PHE A 36 0.52 -4.55 -10.62
C PHE A 36 0.36 -3.47 -11.70
N GLY A 37 0.61 -2.20 -11.37
CA GLY A 37 0.59 -1.08 -12.30
C GLY A 37 -0.79 -0.48 -12.56
N SER A 38 -1.79 -0.78 -11.73
CA SER A 38 -3.10 -0.13 -11.77
C SER A 38 -3.09 1.16 -10.96
N GLU A 39 -3.23 2.29 -11.64
CA GLU A 39 -3.33 3.59 -10.99
C GLU A 39 -4.52 3.60 -10.03
N THR A 40 -4.26 3.86 -8.74
CA THR A 40 -5.30 3.86 -7.73
C THR A 40 -5.54 5.27 -7.19
N SER A 41 -6.80 5.70 -7.24
CA SER A 41 -7.27 6.98 -6.74
C SER A 41 -7.97 6.83 -5.39
N TRP A 42 -7.73 7.79 -4.49
CA TRP A 42 -8.33 7.83 -3.14
C TRP A 42 -9.05 9.18 -2.91
N PRO A 43 -10.14 9.45 -3.63
CA PRO A 43 -10.89 10.69 -3.48
C PRO A 43 -11.35 10.92 -2.03
N GLN A 44 -11.45 12.18 -1.63
CA GLN A 44 -11.80 12.54 -0.25
C GLN A 44 -13.26 12.21 0.10
N ASP A 45 -14.16 12.40 -0.87
CA ASP A 45 -15.61 12.32 -0.68
C ASP A 45 -16.25 11.19 -1.51
N ASP A 46 -15.45 10.22 -1.97
CA ASP A 46 -15.93 9.09 -2.78
C ASP A 46 -15.14 7.81 -2.45
N TYR A 47 -15.58 6.69 -3.00
CA TYR A 47 -14.93 5.41 -2.84
C TYR A 47 -13.61 5.36 -3.61
N PRO A 48 -12.60 4.67 -3.07
CA PRO A 48 -11.37 4.43 -3.78
C PRO A 48 -11.59 3.57 -5.02
N TRP A 49 -10.85 3.87 -6.07
CA TRP A 49 -10.98 3.23 -7.38
C TRP A 49 -9.61 2.93 -7.97
N SER A 50 -9.46 1.72 -8.52
CA SER A 50 -8.27 1.28 -9.24
C SER A 50 -8.60 1.18 -10.73
N GLU A 51 -7.87 1.91 -11.56
CA GLU A 51 -8.11 1.98 -13.00
C GLU A 51 -7.73 0.66 -13.69
N PRO A 52 -8.50 0.18 -14.68
CA PRO A 52 -8.10 -0.99 -15.46
C PRO A 52 -6.73 -0.79 -16.13
N CYS A 53 -5.76 -1.66 -15.80
CA CYS A 53 -4.42 -1.64 -16.41
C CYS A 53 -4.19 -2.73 -17.46
N ILE A 54 -5.23 -3.54 -17.74
CA ILE A 54 -5.21 -4.58 -18.77
C ILE A 54 -6.37 -4.38 -19.74
N GLU A 55 -6.07 -4.53 -21.03
CA GLU A 55 -7.03 -4.47 -22.13
C GLU A 55 -7.30 -5.86 -22.71
N ASP A 56 -6.37 -6.82 -22.51
CA ASP A 56 -6.45 -8.18 -23.02
C ASP A 56 -5.98 -9.21 -22.00
N ILE A 57 -6.65 -10.38 -21.96
CA ILE A 57 -6.36 -11.43 -20.99
C ILE A 57 -4.94 -11.98 -21.09
N SER A 58 -4.30 -11.94 -22.27
CA SER A 58 -2.91 -12.38 -22.43
C SER A 58 -1.91 -11.51 -21.67
N GLN A 59 -2.28 -10.28 -21.28
CA GLN A 59 -1.45 -9.39 -20.48
C GLN A 59 -1.36 -9.83 -19.02
N VAL A 60 -2.38 -10.54 -18.50
CA VAL A 60 -2.41 -11.03 -17.10
C VAL A 60 -1.17 -11.83 -16.75
N TYR A 61 -0.72 -12.71 -17.65
CA TYR A 61 0.45 -13.56 -17.41
C TYR A 61 1.79 -12.83 -17.51
N LYS A 62 1.79 -11.58 -17.98
CA LYS A 62 2.97 -10.72 -18.07
C LYS A 62 3.10 -9.77 -16.87
N LEU A 63 2.03 -9.63 -16.10
CA LEU A 63 2.01 -8.81 -14.89
C LEU A 63 3.00 -9.37 -13.88
N LYS A 64 3.86 -8.50 -13.36
CA LYS A 64 4.75 -8.77 -12.25
C LYS A 64 4.51 -7.69 -11.22
N PRO A 65 4.30 -8.03 -9.95
CA PRO A 65 4.10 -7.02 -8.94
C PRO A 65 5.42 -6.29 -8.73
N ASP A 66 5.39 -4.97 -8.72
CA ASP A 66 6.46 -4.16 -8.16
C ASP A 66 6.37 -4.20 -6.63
N LEU A 67 7.17 -5.08 -6.06
CA LEU A 67 7.34 -5.23 -4.61
C LEU A 67 8.56 -4.45 -4.08
N ALA A 68 9.34 -3.83 -4.97
CA ALA A 68 10.57 -3.12 -4.62
C ALA A 68 10.31 -1.67 -4.17
N GLY A 69 9.07 -1.18 -4.33
CA GLY A 69 8.64 0.12 -3.84
C GLY A 69 8.84 1.26 -4.84
N GLU A 70 8.83 0.98 -6.15
CA GLU A 70 8.71 2.06 -7.17
C GLU A 70 7.26 2.57 -7.23
N SER A 71 6.29 1.74 -6.84
CA SER A 71 4.92 2.15 -6.50
C SER A 71 4.93 3.14 -5.33
N PRO A 72 4.40 4.38 -5.50
CA PRO A 72 4.32 5.36 -4.43
C PRO A 72 3.54 4.87 -3.20
N LEU A 73 2.52 4.03 -3.41
CA LEU A 73 1.70 3.48 -2.34
C LEU A 73 2.45 2.39 -1.55
N MET A 74 3.17 1.52 -2.27
CA MET A 74 4.02 0.49 -1.67
C MET A 74 5.22 1.11 -0.95
N GLU A 75 5.78 2.21 -1.45
CA GLU A 75 6.82 2.98 -0.76
C GLU A 75 6.31 3.51 0.58
N MET A 76 5.14 4.17 0.59
CA MET A 76 4.54 4.71 1.81
C MET A 76 4.29 3.63 2.86
N VAL A 77 3.70 2.50 2.47
CA VAL A 77 3.41 1.39 3.39
C VAL A 77 4.69 0.71 3.86
N SER A 78 5.66 0.49 2.98
CA SER A 78 6.94 -0.13 3.34
C SER A 78 7.78 0.75 4.24
N ALA A 79 7.75 2.08 4.06
CA ALA A 79 8.41 3.02 4.97
C ALA A 79 7.81 2.93 6.38
N LEU A 80 6.47 2.91 6.47
CA LEU A 80 5.75 2.86 7.73
C LEU A 80 6.00 1.53 8.49
N ILE A 81 6.06 0.40 7.78
CA ILE A 81 6.37 -0.91 8.36
C ILE A 81 7.86 -1.01 8.71
N GLY A 82 8.75 -0.58 7.81
CA GLY A 82 10.21 -0.71 7.96
C GLY A 82 10.77 0.09 9.14
N GLU A 83 10.30 1.33 9.34
CA GLU A 83 10.69 2.17 10.47
C GLU A 83 10.28 1.56 11.81
N GLN A 84 9.12 0.90 11.85
CA GLN A 84 8.50 0.40 13.09
C GLN A 84 8.98 -1.00 13.45
N CYS A 85 9.30 -1.84 12.46
CA CYS A 85 9.88 -3.16 12.68
C CYS A 85 11.40 -3.16 12.86
N GLY A 86 12.07 -2.00 12.77
CA GLY A 86 13.53 -1.91 12.80
C GLY A 86 14.22 -2.64 11.63
N LEU A 87 13.47 -2.90 10.56
CA LEU A 87 13.95 -3.58 9.36
C LEU A 87 14.69 -2.56 8.50
N LYS A 88 16.02 -2.69 8.41
CA LYS A 88 16.80 -1.96 7.40
C LYS A 88 16.21 -2.25 6.01
N ARG A 89 16.06 -1.21 5.18
CA ARG A 89 15.56 -1.30 3.80
C ARG A 89 16.12 -2.56 3.11
N PHE A 90 15.24 -3.37 2.53
CA PHE A 90 15.58 -4.58 1.78
C PHE A 90 16.26 -4.28 0.42
N THR A 91 16.92 -3.13 0.27
CA THR A 91 17.44 -2.63 -1.02
C THR A 91 18.95 -2.77 -1.20
N ASP A 92 19.66 -3.43 -0.27
CA ASP A 92 21.11 -3.67 -0.39
C ASP A 92 21.42 -5.12 -0.87
N GLY A 93 20.73 -5.55 -1.93
CA GLY A 93 20.94 -6.83 -2.62
C GLY A 93 21.47 -6.64 -4.04
#